data_AF-A0A5E4S845-F1
#
_entry.id   AF-A0A5E4S845-F1
#
_cell.length_a   1.000
_cell.length_b   1.000
_cell.length_c   1.000
_cell.angle_alpha   90.00
_cell.angle_beta   90.00
_cell.angle_gamma   90.00
#
_symmetry.space_group_name_H-M   'P 1'
#
loop_
_entity.id
_entity.type
_entity.pdbx_description
1 polymer ?
#
loop_
_entity_poly.entity_id
_entity_poly.type
_entity_poly.pdbx_seq_one_letter_code
_entity_poly.pdbx_strand_id
1 'polypeptide(L)'
;MSNLRERFADIIRMNTSETRRWKELESLTGIPAANWLAAVRNKQRPTAEMIEALARTWPQYAYWMVTGTSDARYGHLCADTWAAQQGKGRAFYPETEANAGASTAAYLALSIKLYAARYEFAPCIPPEQHAELELQHLKLDLERLSQIEAVAPMDKASLQAVIAARRGRVSDQEDLANPATLKDS
;
A
#
# COMPACT_ATOMS: atom_id res chain seq x y z
N MET A 1 -11.82 6.31 11.33
CA MET A 1 -10.46 5.80 11.03
C MET A 1 -10.51 4.29 11.08
N SER A 2 -10.06 3.60 10.04
CA SER A 2 -10.05 2.14 10.02
C SER A 2 -9.00 1.59 10.98
N ASN A 3 -9.31 0.52 11.71
CA ASN A 3 -8.35 -0.14 12.59
C ASN A 3 -7.44 -1.13 11.82
N LEU A 4 -6.35 -1.61 12.43
CA LEU A 4 -5.40 -2.53 11.77
C LEU A 4 -6.07 -3.78 11.17
N ARG A 5 -7.11 -4.30 11.85
CA ARG A 5 -7.83 -5.51 11.44
C ARG A 5 -8.68 -5.26 10.19
N GLU A 6 -9.30 -4.10 10.07
CA GLU A 6 -10.01 -3.68 8.85
C GLU A 6 -9.02 -3.55 7.69
N ARG A 7 -7.92 -2.80 7.88
CA ARG A 7 -6.89 -2.63 6.85
C ARG A 7 -6.28 -3.96 6.39
N PHE A 8 -6.01 -4.85 7.33
CA PHE A 8 -5.56 -6.23 7.07
C PHE A 8 -6.55 -6.99 6.18
N ALA A 9 -7.85 -6.92 6.48
CA ALA A 9 -8.88 -7.56 5.67
C ALA A 9 -9.02 -6.93 4.28
N ASP A 10 -8.86 -5.61 4.17
CA ASP A 10 -8.96 -4.87 2.91
C ASP A 10 -7.83 -5.23 1.96
N ILE A 11 -6.58 -5.31 2.44
CA ILE A 11 -5.43 -5.76 1.65
C ILE A 11 -5.70 -7.14 1.06
N ILE A 12 -6.17 -8.08 1.89
CA ILE A 12 -6.50 -9.42 1.43
C ILE A 12 -7.58 -9.36 0.34
N ARG A 13 -8.67 -8.62 0.56
CA ARG A 13 -9.79 -8.56 -0.40
C ARG A 13 -9.37 -8.00 -1.76
N MET A 14 -8.47 -7.02 -1.77
CA MET A 14 -8.04 -6.34 -2.99
C MET A 14 -7.04 -7.14 -3.82
N ASN A 15 -6.20 -7.95 -3.18
CA ASN A 15 -5.10 -8.63 -3.85
C ASN A 15 -5.36 -10.12 -4.11
N THR A 16 -6.57 -10.61 -3.86
CA THR A 16 -6.92 -12.02 -4.07
C THR A 16 -8.32 -12.20 -4.65
N SER A 17 -8.50 -13.31 -5.34
CA SER A 17 -9.78 -13.70 -5.94
C SER A 17 -10.88 -13.90 -4.89
N GLU A 18 -12.16 -13.62 -5.22
CA GLU A 18 -13.26 -13.83 -4.26
C GLU A 18 -13.51 -15.31 -3.94
N THR A 19 -13.31 -16.19 -4.91
CA THR A 19 -13.71 -17.61 -4.81
C THR A 19 -12.63 -18.51 -4.22
N ARG A 20 -11.34 -18.17 -4.35
CA ARG A 20 -10.21 -19.02 -3.92
C ARG A 20 -9.20 -18.35 -3.00
N ARG A 21 -9.50 -17.13 -2.55
CA ARG A 21 -8.71 -16.30 -1.62
C ARG A 21 -7.87 -17.05 -0.59
N TRP A 22 -8.49 -17.94 0.18
CA TRP A 22 -7.83 -18.56 1.32
C TRP A 22 -6.79 -19.60 0.89
N LYS A 23 -7.09 -20.36 -0.17
CA LYS A 23 -6.16 -21.33 -0.75
C LYS A 23 -5.02 -20.61 -1.48
N GLU A 24 -5.32 -19.49 -2.12
CA GLU A 24 -4.33 -18.61 -2.74
C GLU A 24 -3.35 -18.05 -1.71
N LEU A 25 -3.86 -17.48 -0.59
CA LEU A 25 -3.03 -17.00 0.50
C LEU A 25 -2.17 -18.09 1.14
N GLU A 26 -2.74 -19.28 1.35
CA GLU A 26 -1.98 -20.42 1.87
C GLU A 26 -0.85 -20.82 0.93
N SER A 27 -1.10 -20.86 -0.38
CA SER A 27 -0.07 -21.15 -1.37
C SER A 27 1.02 -20.08 -1.44
N LEU A 28 0.66 -18.80 -1.20
CA LEU A 28 1.61 -17.68 -1.26
C LEU A 28 2.45 -17.55 0.01
N THR A 29 1.88 -17.89 1.17
CA THR A 29 2.48 -17.56 2.48
C THR A 29 2.88 -18.79 3.30
N GLY A 30 2.39 -19.98 2.95
CA GLY A 30 2.54 -21.19 3.75
C GLY A 30 1.67 -21.24 5.01
N ILE A 31 0.90 -20.18 5.32
CA ILE A 31 0.03 -20.14 6.50
C ILE A 31 -1.33 -20.79 6.14
N PRO A 32 -1.86 -21.71 6.98
CA PRO A 32 -3.08 -22.45 6.66
C PRO A 32 -4.28 -21.55 6.32
N ALA A 33 -5.05 -21.93 5.28
CA ALA A 33 -6.23 -21.20 4.80
C ALA A 33 -7.26 -20.89 5.92
N ALA A 34 -7.41 -21.82 6.87
CA ALA A 34 -8.31 -21.68 8.02
C ALA A 34 -7.94 -20.48 8.91
N ASN A 35 -6.64 -20.21 9.08
CA ASN A 35 -6.15 -19.10 9.90
C ASN A 35 -6.50 -17.76 9.25
N TRP A 36 -6.28 -17.63 7.94
CA TRP A 36 -6.68 -16.45 7.16
C TRP A 36 -8.18 -16.18 7.27
N LEU A 37 -8.99 -17.22 7.08
CA LEU A 37 -10.44 -17.12 7.21
C LEU A 37 -10.87 -16.66 8.62
N ALA A 38 -10.28 -17.24 9.66
CA ALA A 38 -10.60 -16.90 11.04
C ALA A 38 -10.21 -15.45 11.39
N ALA A 39 -9.07 -14.97 10.90
CA ALA A 39 -8.62 -13.60 11.13
C ALA A 39 -9.53 -12.58 10.42
N VAL A 40 -9.86 -12.81 9.15
CA VAL A 40 -10.74 -11.91 8.38
C VAL A 40 -12.18 -11.92 8.89
N ARG A 41 -12.67 -13.07 9.38
CA ARG A 41 -14.00 -13.19 10.01
C ARG A 41 -14.04 -12.73 11.47
N ASN A 42 -12.99 -12.05 11.94
CA ASN A 42 -12.89 -11.50 13.28
C ASN A 42 -12.91 -12.53 14.43
N LYS A 43 -12.79 -13.83 14.12
CA LYS A 43 -12.74 -14.91 15.09
C LYS A 43 -11.40 -14.98 15.83
N GLN A 44 -10.33 -14.50 15.20
CA GLN A 44 -9.03 -14.28 15.84
C GLN A 44 -8.45 -12.92 15.49
N ARG A 45 -7.49 -12.45 16.30
CA ARG A 45 -6.65 -11.29 15.92
C ARG A 45 -5.64 -11.74 14.87
N PRO A 46 -5.31 -10.91 13.87
CA PRO A 46 -4.17 -11.17 12.99
C PRO A 46 -2.91 -11.38 13.83
N THR A 47 -2.20 -12.47 13.58
CA THR A 47 -0.93 -12.76 14.27
C THR A 47 0.21 -11.95 13.65
N ALA A 48 1.34 -11.85 14.36
CA ALA A 48 2.53 -11.19 13.82
C ALA A 48 2.99 -11.84 12.51
N GLU A 49 2.99 -13.18 12.45
CA GLU A 49 3.32 -13.95 11.24
C GLU A 49 2.40 -13.62 10.05
N MET A 50 1.10 -13.45 10.28
CA MET A 50 0.16 -13.08 9.21
C MET A 50 0.38 -11.66 8.71
N ILE A 51 0.67 -10.72 9.63
CA ILE A 51 0.98 -9.33 9.28
C ILE A 51 2.28 -9.27 8.48
N GLU A 52 3.30 -9.98 8.93
CA GLU A 52 4.59 -10.08 8.26
C GLU A 52 4.46 -10.72 6.87
N ALA A 53 3.71 -11.83 6.75
CA ALA A 53 3.47 -12.47 5.47
C ALA A 53 2.80 -11.51 4.48
N LEU A 54 1.77 -10.76 4.89
CA LEU A 54 1.16 -9.74 4.03
C LEU A 54 2.13 -8.62 3.66
N ALA A 55 2.93 -8.15 4.61
CA ALA A 55 3.92 -7.10 4.37
C ALA A 55 5.03 -7.54 3.39
N ARG A 56 5.41 -8.82 3.41
CA ARG A 56 6.37 -9.40 2.45
C ARG A 56 5.75 -9.65 1.08
N THR A 57 4.51 -10.14 1.02
CA THR A 57 3.81 -10.42 -0.25
C THR A 57 3.41 -9.13 -0.97
N TRP A 58 2.96 -8.12 -0.23
CA TRP A 58 2.49 -6.84 -0.78
C TRP A 58 3.09 -5.64 -0.01
N PRO A 59 4.39 -5.38 -0.20
CA PRO A 59 5.13 -4.39 0.59
C PRO A 59 4.64 -2.96 0.42
N GLN A 60 3.96 -2.65 -0.69
CA GLN A 60 3.35 -1.34 -0.91
C GLN A 60 2.32 -0.99 0.17
N TYR A 61 1.67 -1.97 0.83
CA TYR A 61 0.68 -1.68 1.88
C TYR A 61 1.25 -1.77 3.30
N ALA A 62 2.50 -2.22 3.48
CA ALA A 62 3.03 -2.58 4.80
C ALA A 62 2.96 -1.42 5.81
N TYR A 63 3.40 -0.23 5.39
CA TYR A 63 3.38 0.97 6.22
C TYR A 63 1.94 1.38 6.58
N TRP A 64 1.03 1.44 5.61
CA TRP A 64 -0.36 1.80 5.85
C TRP A 64 -1.11 0.79 6.70
N MET A 65 -0.87 -0.51 6.49
CA MET A 65 -1.47 -1.58 7.27
C MET A 65 -1.21 -1.38 8.76
N VAL A 66 0.03 -1.07 9.13
CA VAL A 66 0.44 -0.95 10.54
C VAL A 66 0.11 0.43 11.11
N THR A 67 0.47 1.51 10.40
CA THR A 67 0.36 2.88 10.93
C THR A 67 -1.02 3.50 10.72
N GLY A 68 -1.77 3.05 9.71
CA GLY A 68 -3.00 3.70 9.26
C GLY A 68 -2.77 4.97 8.45
N THR A 69 -1.52 5.29 8.11
CA THR A 69 -1.12 6.45 7.29
C THR A 69 -0.43 5.96 6.02
N SER A 70 -0.63 6.65 4.89
CA SER A 70 0.09 6.39 3.65
C SER A 70 1.34 7.27 3.54
N ASP A 71 2.30 6.83 2.73
CA ASP A 71 3.46 7.61 2.31
C ASP A 71 3.77 7.28 0.84
N ALA A 72 2.88 7.74 -0.03
CA ALA A 72 2.85 7.37 -1.44
C ALA A 72 4.02 7.99 -2.22
N ARG A 73 4.67 9.05 -1.72
CA ARG A 73 5.97 9.54 -2.18
C ARG A 73 7.04 8.45 -2.17
N TYR A 74 6.97 7.54 -1.19
CA TYR A 74 7.86 6.37 -1.10
C TYR A 74 7.20 5.07 -1.57
N GLY A 75 6.03 5.16 -2.20
CA GLY A 75 5.25 4.03 -2.72
C GLY A 75 4.56 3.21 -1.64
N HIS A 76 4.41 3.75 -0.43
CA HIS A 76 3.59 3.16 0.60
C HIS A 76 2.14 3.64 0.46
N LEU A 77 1.31 2.77 -0.08
CA LEU A 77 -0.06 3.09 -0.47
C LEU A 77 -1.06 2.55 0.54
N CYS A 78 -2.18 3.25 0.64
CA CYS A 78 -3.36 2.65 1.24
C CYS A 78 -4.14 1.84 0.19
N ALA A 79 -5.01 0.96 0.68
CA ALA A 79 -5.87 0.12 -0.13
C ALA A 79 -6.74 0.95 -1.11
N ASP A 80 -7.33 2.05 -0.63
CA ASP A 80 -8.18 2.92 -1.45
C ASP A 80 -7.40 3.65 -2.55
N THR A 81 -6.18 4.14 -2.27
CA THR A 81 -5.31 4.75 -3.28
C THR A 81 -4.93 3.76 -4.36
N TRP A 82 -4.63 2.50 -3.99
CA TRP A 82 -4.37 1.45 -4.97
C TRP A 82 -5.62 1.11 -5.79
N ALA A 83 -6.78 0.96 -5.13
CA ALA A 83 -8.05 0.72 -5.84
C ALA A 83 -8.36 1.87 -6.82
N ALA A 84 -8.08 3.11 -6.44
CA ALA A 84 -8.22 4.27 -7.33
C ALA A 84 -7.26 4.23 -8.52
N GLN A 85 -5.99 3.83 -8.33
CA GLN A 85 -5.04 3.62 -9.44
C GLN A 85 -5.51 2.53 -10.42
N GLN A 86 -6.25 1.55 -9.93
CA GLN A 86 -6.87 0.48 -10.74
C GLN A 86 -8.25 0.88 -11.31
N GLY A 87 -8.69 2.13 -11.14
CA GLY A 87 -9.98 2.63 -11.62
C GLY A 87 -11.21 2.15 -10.83
N LYS A 88 -11.01 1.58 -9.63
CA LYS A 88 -12.05 0.90 -8.82
C LYS A 88 -12.45 1.65 -7.55
N GLY A 89 -11.98 2.88 -7.32
CA GLY A 89 -12.23 3.60 -6.06
C GLY A 89 -11.97 5.10 -6.12
N ARG A 90 -12.18 5.79 -4.98
CA ARG A 90 -11.83 7.21 -4.79
C ARG A 90 -10.43 7.29 -4.18
N ALA A 91 -9.58 8.16 -4.72
CA ALA A 91 -8.23 8.37 -4.17
C ALA A 91 -8.35 8.85 -2.71
N PHE A 92 -7.83 8.05 -1.78
CA PHE A 92 -7.77 8.42 -0.37
C PHE A 92 -6.63 9.41 -0.14
N TYR A 93 -6.92 10.40 0.71
CA TYR A 93 -6.04 11.51 1.02
C TYR A 93 -5.18 11.20 2.28
N PRO A 94 -3.92 11.67 2.33
CA PRO A 94 -3.19 12.30 1.23
C PRO A 94 -2.75 11.15 0.30
N GLU A 95 -3.01 11.21 -1.00
CA GLU A 95 -2.01 11.72 -1.94
C GLU A 95 -2.57 11.72 -3.36
N THR A 96 -2.58 12.89 -4.00
CA THR A 96 -3.01 13.08 -5.39
C THR A 96 -1.84 13.20 -6.37
N GLU A 97 -0.60 12.89 -5.94
CA GLU A 97 0.60 12.90 -6.81
C GLU A 97 1.51 11.70 -6.54
N ALA A 98 0.91 10.58 -6.12
CA ALA A 98 1.63 9.37 -5.78
C ALA A 98 2.32 8.75 -7.00
N ASN A 99 3.65 8.87 -7.08
CA ASN A 99 4.50 8.04 -7.93
C ASN A 99 4.52 6.58 -7.42
N ALA A 100 3.37 5.92 -7.47
CA ALA A 100 3.31 4.46 -7.48
C ALA A 100 3.55 3.95 -8.91
N GLY A 101 4.66 4.37 -9.50
CA GLY A 101 5.12 3.77 -10.75
C GLY A 101 5.41 2.29 -10.53
N ALA A 102 5.35 1.50 -11.61
CA ALA A 102 5.77 0.10 -11.60
C ALA A 102 7.19 -0.10 -11.01
N SER A 103 8.04 0.94 -11.07
CA SER A 103 9.38 0.97 -10.47
C SER A 103 9.38 0.80 -8.96
N THR A 104 8.45 1.42 -8.22
CA THR A 104 8.48 1.39 -6.74
C THR A 104 8.08 0.03 -6.18
N ALA A 105 7.08 -0.63 -6.76
CA ALA A 105 6.72 -1.98 -6.37
C ALA A 105 7.88 -2.96 -6.62
N ALA A 106 8.55 -2.83 -7.78
CA ALA A 106 9.74 -3.61 -8.11
C ALA A 106 10.91 -3.33 -7.14
N TYR A 107 11.14 -2.06 -6.79
CA TYR A 107 12.16 -1.64 -5.83
C TYR A 107 11.95 -2.29 -4.46
N LEU A 108 10.72 -2.22 -3.92
CA LEU A 108 10.41 -2.78 -2.60
C LEU A 108 10.57 -4.31 -2.59
N ALA A 109 10.08 -5.00 -3.62
CA ALA A 109 10.23 -6.45 -3.75
C ALA A 109 11.70 -6.86 -3.83
N LEU A 110 12.51 -6.14 -4.61
CA LEU A 110 13.93 -6.41 -4.78
C LEU A 110 14.72 -6.10 -3.50
N SER A 111 14.36 -5.03 -2.78
CA SER A 111 14.92 -4.69 -1.47
C SER A 111 14.73 -5.83 -0.46
N ILE A 112 13.52 -6.39 -0.39
CA ILE A 112 13.22 -7.53 0.49
C ILE A 112 14.05 -8.76 0.09
N LYS A 113 14.15 -9.04 -1.21
CA LYS A 113 14.91 -10.18 -1.72
C LYS A 113 16.40 -10.08 -1.38
N LEU A 114 17.02 -8.91 -1.59
CA LEU A 114 18.42 -8.66 -1.25
C LEU A 114 18.66 -8.71 0.26
N TYR A 115 17.74 -8.16 1.06
CA TYR A 115 17.81 -8.24 2.51
C TYR A 115 17.75 -9.69 3.01
N ALA A 116 16.80 -10.49 2.52
CA ALA A 116 16.65 -11.89 2.91
C ALA A 116 17.91 -12.72 2.57
N ALA A 117 18.48 -12.49 1.38
CA ALA A 117 19.73 -13.14 0.96
C ALA A 117 20.92 -12.78 1.87
N ARG A 118 20.96 -11.54 2.37
CA ARG A 118 22.06 -11.04 3.19
C ARG A 118 21.95 -11.39 4.67
N TYR A 119 20.73 -11.42 5.24
CA TYR A 119 20.53 -11.45 6.68
C TYR A 119 19.66 -12.61 7.20
N GLU A 120 18.76 -13.18 6.39
CA GLU A 120 17.77 -14.17 6.86
C GLU A 120 18.16 -15.63 6.57
N PHE A 121 19.42 -15.90 6.22
CA PHE A 121 19.88 -17.23 5.78
C PHE A 121 18.98 -17.84 4.67
N ALA A 122 18.49 -16.98 3.77
CA ALA A 122 17.78 -17.39 2.57
C ALA A 122 18.72 -18.18 1.63
N PRO A 123 18.21 -18.95 0.64
CA PRO A 123 19.07 -19.70 -0.27
C PRO A 123 20.16 -18.80 -0.86
N CYS A 124 21.40 -19.24 -0.77
CA CYS A 124 22.57 -18.51 -1.22
C CYS A 124 22.38 -18.14 -2.70
N ILE A 125 22.16 -16.85 -2.96
CA ILE A 125 22.12 -16.32 -4.31
C ILE A 125 23.56 -16.35 -4.82
N PRO A 126 23.84 -16.98 -5.99
CA PRO A 126 25.17 -16.96 -6.57
C PRO A 126 25.70 -15.53 -6.71
N PRO A 127 27.01 -15.28 -6.47
CA PRO A 127 27.56 -13.93 -6.46
C PRO A 127 27.28 -13.13 -7.73
N GLU A 128 27.29 -13.77 -8.90
CA GLU A 128 26.98 -13.15 -10.19
C GLU A 128 25.51 -12.71 -10.29
N GLN A 129 24.59 -13.51 -9.74
CA GLN A 129 23.17 -13.16 -9.69
C GLN A 129 22.92 -12.08 -8.64
N HIS A 130 23.66 -12.10 -7.53
CA HIS A 130 23.57 -11.07 -6.50
C HIS A 130 23.97 -9.70 -7.05
N ALA A 131 25.10 -9.61 -7.76
CA ALA A 131 25.57 -8.38 -8.39
C ALA A 131 24.55 -7.82 -9.40
N GLU A 132 23.93 -8.69 -10.20
CA GLU A 132 22.88 -8.29 -11.14
C GLU A 132 21.64 -7.73 -10.42
N LEU A 133 21.21 -8.37 -9.33
CA LEU A 133 20.08 -7.89 -8.52
C LEU A 133 20.41 -6.55 -7.84
N GLU A 134 21.64 -6.35 -7.36
CA GLU A 134 22.08 -5.05 -6.81
C GLU A 134 22.07 -3.96 -7.89
N LEU A 135 22.54 -4.25 -9.10
CA LEU A 135 22.48 -3.30 -10.22
C LEU A 135 21.04 -2.94 -10.59
N GLN A 136 20.13 -3.92 -10.62
CA GLN A 136 18.71 -3.68 -10.85
C GLN A 136 18.10 -2.82 -9.74
N HIS A 137 18.46 -3.06 -8.48
CA HIS A 137 17.99 -2.29 -7.33
C HIS A 137 18.43 -0.83 -7.42
N LEU A 138 19.70 -0.59 -7.72
CA LEU A 138 20.26 0.76 -7.88
C LEU A 138 19.61 1.52 -9.04
N LYS A 139 19.33 0.86 -10.17
CA LYS A 139 18.61 1.48 -11.30
C LYS A 139 17.24 1.96 -10.87
N LEU A 140 16.48 1.10 -10.18
CA LEU A 140 15.15 1.44 -9.69
C LEU A 140 15.18 2.56 -8.63
N ASP A 141 16.20 2.57 -7.77
CA ASP A 141 16.35 3.64 -6.77
C ASP A 141 16.65 5.00 -7.43
N LEU A 142 17.55 5.03 -8.42
CA LEU A 142 17.83 6.25 -9.18
C LEU A 142 16.59 6.76 -9.92
N GLU A 143 15.83 5.88 -10.58
CA GLU A 143 14.57 6.23 -11.22
C GLU A 143 13.59 6.84 -10.21
N ARG A 144 13.46 6.21 -9.04
CA ARG A 144 12.54 6.67 -7.97
C ARG A 144 12.99 8.01 -7.37
N LEU A 145 14.29 8.21 -7.14
CA LEU A 145 14.83 9.47 -6.65
C LEU A 145 14.61 10.61 -7.66
N SER A 146 14.85 10.36 -8.95
CA SER A 146 14.58 11.37 -9.99
C SER A 146 13.10 11.74 -10.08
N GLN A 147 12.19 10.77 -9.93
CA GLN A 147 10.75 11.00 -9.84
C GLN A 147 10.36 11.83 -8.61
N ILE A 148 11.02 11.61 -7.48
CA ILE A 148 10.81 12.36 -6.24
C ILE A 148 11.29 13.80 -6.36
N GLU A 149 12.43 14.03 -7.01
CA GLU A 149 13.00 15.37 -7.24
C GLU A 149 12.21 16.16 -8.29
N ALA A 150 11.64 15.48 -9.29
CA ALA A 150 10.79 16.10 -10.31
C ALA A 150 9.48 16.68 -9.73
N VAL A 151 9.01 16.18 -8.59
CA VAL A 151 7.96 16.82 -7.79
C VAL A 151 8.59 18.03 -7.09
N ALA A 152 8.68 19.14 -7.84
CA ALA A 152 9.34 20.37 -7.42
C ALA A 152 8.90 20.83 -6.02
N PRO A 153 9.78 21.46 -5.22
CA PRO A 153 9.37 22.10 -3.97
C PRO A 153 8.34 23.20 -4.31
N MET A 154 7.07 22.94 -4.00
CA MET A 154 6.02 23.93 -4.15
C MET A 154 6.36 25.16 -3.30
N ASP A 155 6.29 26.35 -3.89
CA ASP A 155 6.45 27.56 -3.11
C ASP A 155 5.31 27.69 -2.07
N LYS A 156 5.55 28.54 -1.07
CA LYS A 156 4.60 28.75 0.03
C LYS A 156 3.21 29.18 -0.47
N ALA A 157 3.14 29.94 -1.56
CA ALA A 157 1.88 30.43 -2.13
C ALA A 157 1.08 29.28 -2.76
N SER A 158 1.75 28.37 -3.46
CA SER A 158 1.18 27.17 -4.06
C SER A 158 0.70 26.20 -2.98
N LEU A 159 1.47 26.03 -1.89
CA LEU A 159 1.04 25.24 -0.72
C LEU A 159 -0.20 25.85 -0.06
N GLN A 160 -0.25 27.17 0.10
CA GLN A 160 -1.41 27.87 0.67
C GLN A 160 -2.65 27.74 -0.23
N ALA A 161 -2.49 27.82 -1.55
CA ALA A 161 -3.57 27.61 -2.51
C ALA A 161 -4.13 26.18 -2.44
N VAL A 162 -3.25 25.17 -2.34
CA VAL A 162 -3.65 23.78 -2.15
C VAL A 162 -4.38 23.59 -0.81
N ILE A 163 -3.91 24.20 0.28
CA ILE A 163 -4.57 24.13 1.60
C ILE A 163 -5.97 24.78 1.54
N ALA A 164 -6.10 25.94 0.89
CA ALA A 164 -7.39 26.62 0.74
C ALA A 164 -8.39 25.79 -0.08
N ALA A 165 -7.93 25.22 -1.21
CA ALA A 165 -8.73 24.31 -2.03
C ALA A 165 -9.12 23.04 -1.26
N ARG A 166 -8.25 22.53 -0.38
CA ARG A 166 -8.53 21.39 0.50
C ARG A 166 -9.63 21.69 1.51
N ARG A 167 -9.65 22.88 2.09
CA ARG A 167 -10.69 23.28 3.06
C ARG A 167 -12.07 23.41 2.41
N GLY A 168 -12.15 23.87 1.17
CA GLY A 168 -13.43 23.97 0.43
C GLY A 168 -14.03 22.62 0.04
N ARG A 169 -13.21 21.58 -0.24
CA ARG A 169 -13.75 20.24 -0.59
C ARG A 169 -14.30 19.46 0.61
N VAL A 170 -13.83 19.78 1.82
CA VAL A 170 -14.32 19.14 3.06
C VAL A 170 -15.72 19.65 3.39
N SER A 171 -16.01 20.94 3.17
CA SER A 171 -17.37 21.49 3.35
C SER A 171 -18.39 20.86 2.38
N ASP A 172 -18.01 20.64 1.12
CA ASP A 172 -18.90 20.03 0.12
C ASP A 172 -19.24 18.56 0.42
N GLN A 173 -18.38 17.84 1.16
CA GLN A 173 -18.64 16.45 1.59
C GLN A 173 -19.49 16.34 2.86
N GLU A 174 -19.42 17.34 3.76
CA GLU A 174 -20.29 17.38 4.95
C GLU A 174 -21.75 17.69 4.56
N ASP A 175 -21.98 18.51 3.53
CA ASP A 175 -23.32 18.82 3.02
C ASP A 175 -24.00 17.61 2.34
N LEU A 176 -23.23 16.69 1.73
CA LEU A 176 -23.73 15.44 1.15
C LEU A 176 -23.98 14.33 2.19
N ALA A 177 -23.47 14.49 3.42
CA ALA A 177 -23.65 13.54 4.51
C ALA A 177 -24.81 13.93 5.46
N ASN A 178 -25.47 15.07 5.24
CA ASN A 178 -26.62 15.50 6.03
C ASN A 178 -27.93 14.91 5.44
N PRO A 179 -28.63 13.99 6.12
CA PRO A 179 -29.89 13.41 5.64
C PRO A 179 -31.07 14.40 5.60
N ALA A 180 -30.85 15.68 5.91
CA ALA A 180 -31.90 16.69 6.00
C ALA A 180 -32.30 17.34 4.65
N THR A 181 -31.62 17.05 3.53
CA THR A 181 -31.90 17.71 2.23
C THR A 181 -32.72 16.87 1.24
N LEU A 182 -33.28 15.73 1.66
CA LEU A 182 -34.14 14.86 0.81
C LEU A 182 -35.61 14.81 1.26
N LYS A 183 -36.11 15.88 1.88
CA LYS A 183 -37.55 16.15 2.00
C LYS A 183 -37.83 17.53 1.47
N ASP A 184 -38.18 17.59 0.18
CA ASP A 184 -39.07 18.56 -0.47
C ASP A 184 -38.64 18.74 -1.93
N SER A 185 -39.07 17.79 -2.77
CA SER A 185 -39.33 17.95 -4.21
C SER A 185 -40.14 16.76 -4.70
#